data_AF-A0A2V8Y4T7-F1
#
_entry.id   AF-A0A2V8Y4T7-F1
#
_cell.length_a   1.000
_cell.length_b   1.000
_cell.length_c   1.000
_cell.angle_alpha   90.00
_cell.angle_beta   90.00
_cell.angle_gamma   90.00
#
_symmetry.space_group_name_H-M   'P 1'
#
loop_
_entity.id
_entity.type
_entity.pdbx_description
1 polymer ?
#
loop_
_entity_poly.entity_id
_entity_poly.type
_entity_poly.pdbx_seq_one_letter_code
_entity_poly.pdbx_strand_id
1 'polypeptide(L)'
;MSAKVSLAISVGVVLIAGILGAEAAQAQDTAASSLEDQLKTQYKLAKMGSDSSGLVVAEQGAVLVIKTGGIRSYPPGDATVPPNTYKDGTMHAPSALIKKFWNIKGIGQGSDNSRILPLETKVYATKISLDAKNDKVTFNIIECDSCNGVQRPSSYKSAVVFQFTKDYLSKADASQIKDVISLVLGPDTSGQQQQAQTQQQQAPDQSAPAPQTIQLGQTIDQVKAALGQPGKIVDLGQKQIYVYKDLKITFVNGKVADVQ
;
A
#
# COMPACT_ATOMS: atom_id res chain seq x y z
N MET A 1 -64.50 31.86 -5.81
CA MET A 1 -64.01 32.83 -4.82
C MET A 1 -64.30 32.28 -3.44
N SER A 2 -63.26 32.19 -2.59
CA SER A 2 -63.32 32.21 -1.11
C SER A 2 -64.02 31.03 -0.38
N ALA A 3 -63.58 30.53 0.77
CA ALA A 3 -62.37 30.67 1.57
C ALA A 3 -62.42 29.63 2.72
N LYS A 4 -61.23 29.14 3.09
CA LYS A 4 -60.73 28.78 4.44
C LYS A 4 -61.73 28.39 5.55
N VAL A 5 -61.49 27.25 6.21
CA VAL A 5 -61.67 27.10 7.66
C VAL A 5 -60.48 26.34 8.26
N SER A 6 -60.02 26.86 9.39
CA SER A 6 -58.83 26.49 10.16
C SER A 6 -59.17 25.58 11.35
N LEU A 7 -58.16 24.79 11.75
CA LEU A 7 -57.76 24.37 13.11
C LEU A 7 -58.73 23.58 14.03
N ALA A 8 -58.26 22.40 14.45
CA ALA A 8 -58.40 21.96 15.84
C ALA A 8 -57.18 21.11 16.24
N ILE A 9 -56.38 21.67 17.16
CA ILE A 9 -55.23 21.05 17.83
C ILE A 9 -55.78 20.04 18.86
N SER A 10 -55.32 18.79 18.80
CA SER A 10 -55.48 17.83 19.90
C SER A 10 -54.10 17.43 20.40
N VAL A 11 -53.87 17.79 21.67
CA VAL A 11 -52.69 17.50 22.47
C VAL A 11 -52.57 16.01 22.69
N GLY A 12 -51.50 15.39 22.21
CA GLY A 12 -51.08 14.04 22.55
C GLY A 12 -49.65 14.10 23.10
N VAL A 13 -49.52 14.13 24.42
CA VAL A 13 -48.23 13.98 25.11
C VAL A 13 -47.77 12.54 24.89
N VAL A 14 -46.76 12.35 24.03
CA VAL A 14 -45.95 11.12 24.00
C VAL A 14 -44.63 11.43 24.68
N LEU A 15 -44.51 10.91 25.91
CA LEU A 15 -43.25 10.73 26.61
C LEU A 15 -42.35 9.80 25.78
N ILE A 16 -41.37 10.34 25.08
CA ILE A 16 -40.27 9.55 24.51
C ILE A 16 -39.14 9.56 25.55
N ALA A 17 -39.12 8.49 26.35
CA ALA A 17 -37.95 8.10 27.13
C ALA A 17 -36.78 7.82 26.18
N GLY A 18 -35.58 8.22 26.61
CA GLY A 18 -34.40 8.34 25.78
C GLY A 18 -33.99 7.09 24.98
N ILE A 19 -33.63 7.33 23.73
CA ILE A 19 -32.78 6.45 22.93
C ILE A 19 -31.62 7.32 22.42
N LEU A 20 -30.57 7.40 23.23
CA LEU A 20 -29.23 7.71 22.75
C LEU A 20 -28.72 6.42 22.08
N GLY A 21 -28.56 6.42 20.77
CA GLY A 21 -27.95 5.28 20.07
C GLY A 21 -28.47 5.03 18.66
N ALA A 22 -28.30 5.99 17.76
CA ALA A 22 -28.45 5.75 16.32
C ALA A 22 -27.55 6.65 15.48
N GLU A 23 -26.27 6.76 15.84
CA GLU A 23 -25.25 7.50 15.05
C GLU A 23 -24.09 6.60 14.59
N ALA A 24 -24.02 5.35 15.07
CA ALA A 24 -22.90 4.45 14.76
C ALA A 24 -22.95 3.84 13.34
N ALA A 25 -24.12 3.85 12.68
CA ALA A 25 -24.25 3.21 11.36
C ALA A 25 -23.70 4.06 10.20
N GLN A 26 -23.67 5.40 10.33
CA GLN A 26 -23.18 6.28 9.26
C GLN A 26 -21.72 6.70 9.45
N ALA A 27 -21.19 6.64 10.67
CA ALA A 27 -19.79 6.93 10.95
C ALA A 27 -18.85 5.85 10.38
N GLN A 28 -19.29 4.58 10.39
CA GLN A 28 -18.43 3.46 10.00
C GLN A 28 -18.24 3.33 8.48
N ASP A 29 -19.29 3.60 7.67
CA ASP A 29 -19.17 3.63 6.21
C ASP A 29 -18.38 4.86 5.71
N THR A 30 -18.41 5.96 6.46
CA THR A 30 -17.63 7.18 6.14
C THR A 30 -16.15 7.01 6.48
N ALA A 31 -15.80 6.35 7.58
CA ALA A 31 -14.41 6.06 7.94
C ALA A 31 -13.76 5.05 6.99
N ALA A 32 -14.49 4.02 6.58
CA ALA A 32 -14.01 3.03 5.62
C ALA A 32 -13.74 3.65 4.24
N SER A 33 -14.67 4.46 3.73
CA SER A 33 -14.46 5.19 2.47
C SER A 33 -13.29 6.17 2.56
N SER A 34 -13.14 6.88 3.69
CA SER A 34 -11.98 7.76 3.93
C SER A 34 -10.63 7.03 3.90
N LEU A 35 -10.53 5.85 4.52
CA LEU A 35 -9.31 5.04 4.49
C LEU A 35 -8.99 4.54 3.08
N GLU A 36 -9.99 4.04 2.35
CA GLU A 36 -9.80 3.57 0.98
C GLU A 36 -9.30 4.71 0.07
N ASP A 37 -9.87 5.91 0.20
CA ASP A 37 -9.46 7.08 -0.59
C ASP A 37 -8.06 7.58 -0.20
N GLN A 38 -7.70 7.54 1.08
CA GLN A 38 -6.34 7.81 1.54
C GLN A 38 -5.34 6.83 0.92
N LEU A 39 -5.64 5.54 0.92
CA LEU A 39 -4.78 4.53 0.29
C LEU A 39 -4.66 4.77 -1.23
N LYS A 40 -5.78 4.98 -1.93
CA LYS A 40 -5.76 5.27 -3.38
C LYS A 40 -4.94 6.52 -3.72
N THR A 41 -5.04 7.55 -2.90
CA THR A 41 -4.27 8.79 -3.06
C THR A 41 -2.78 8.53 -2.88
N GLN A 42 -2.40 7.83 -1.79
CA GLN A 42 -1.00 7.55 -1.47
C GLN A 42 -0.32 6.63 -2.48
N TYR A 43 -1.04 5.62 -2.96
CA TYR A 43 -0.50 4.64 -3.90
C TYR A 43 -0.64 5.06 -5.36
N LYS A 44 -1.31 6.18 -5.66
CA LYS A 44 -1.60 6.72 -7.00
C LYS A 44 -1.84 5.60 -8.02
N LEU A 45 -3.09 5.16 -8.17
CA LEU A 45 -3.40 4.03 -9.05
C LEU A 45 -3.01 4.27 -10.51
N ALA A 46 -2.46 3.24 -11.15
CA ALA A 46 -2.30 3.20 -12.60
C ALA A 46 -3.66 2.98 -13.27
N LYS A 47 -3.90 3.67 -14.38
CA LYS A 47 -5.09 3.42 -15.20
C LYS A 47 -4.74 2.45 -16.31
N MET A 48 -5.57 1.42 -16.44
CA MET A 48 -5.48 0.43 -17.49
C MET A 48 -6.22 0.92 -18.74
N GLY A 49 -5.66 0.63 -19.90
CA GLY A 49 -6.26 0.82 -21.21
C GLY A 49 -6.09 -0.42 -22.08
N SER A 50 -6.43 -0.30 -23.35
CA SER A 50 -6.21 -1.34 -24.34
C SER A 50 -5.83 -0.71 -25.67
N ASP A 51 -4.87 -1.32 -26.36
CA ASP A 51 -4.46 -0.94 -27.72
C ASP A 51 -4.41 -2.17 -28.63
N SER A 52 -3.84 -2.03 -29.83
CA SER A 52 -3.72 -3.13 -30.81
C SER A 52 -2.80 -4.27 -30.34
N SER A 53 -2.00 -4.06 -29.29
CA SER A 53 -1.12 -5.05 -28.67
C SER A 53 -1.72 -5.74 -27.44
N GLY A 54 -2.85 -5.22 -26.93
CA GLY A 54 -3.60 -5.80 -25.82
C GLY A 54 -3.77 -4.86 -24.64
N LEU A 55 -3.74 -5.41 -23.43
CA LEU A 55 -3.86 -4.67 -22.17
C LEU A 55 -2.61 -3.80 -21.95
N VAL A 56 -2.79 -2.51 -21.71
CA VAL A 56 -1.69 -1.56 -21.48
C VAL A 56 -1.93 -0.68 -20.27
N VAL A 57 -0.86 -0.16 -19.66
CA VAL A 57 -0.95 0.90 -18.64
C VAL A 57 -1.06 2.25 -19.36
N ALA A 58 -2.26 2.80 -19.40
CA ALA A 58 -2.56 4.07 -20.09
C ALA A 58 -2.08 5.29 -19.28
N GLU A 59 -2.19 5.23 -17.95
CA GLU A 59 -1.63 6.25 -17.06
C GLU A 59 -0.80 5.58 -15.97
N GLN A 60 0.45 6.02 -15.80
CA GLN A 60 1.37 5.46 -14.81
C GLN A 60 0.95 5.84 -13.38
N GLY A 61 0.93 4.83 -12.51
CA GLY A 61 0.72 4.99 -11.08
C GLY A 61 2.03 5.22 -10.30
N ALA A 62 1.97 5.16 -8.97
CA ALA A 62 3.19 5.06 -8.16
C ALA A 62 3.83 3.68 -8.35
N VAL A 63 5.15 3.66 -8.53
CA VAL A 63 5.89 2.39 -8.65
C VAL A 63 6.04 1.77 -7.27
N LEU A 64 5.60 0.52 -7.15
CA LEU A 64 5.73 -0.31 -5.96
C LEU A 64 6.70 -1.46 -6.25
N VAL A 65 7.32 -1.97 -5.21
CA VAL A 65 8.33 -3.02 -5.28
C VAL A 65 7.86 -4.19 -4.42
N ILE A 66 7.96 -5.41 -4.97
CA ILE A 66 7.65 -6.62 -4.24
C ILE A 66 8.73 -6.90 -3.20
N LYS A 67 8.34 -6.85 -1.92
CA LYS A 67 9.21 -7.08 -0.75
C LYS A 67 8.97 -8.42 -0.08
N THR A 68 7.83 -9.06 -0.33
CA THR A 68 7.53 -10.42 0.13
C THR A 68 7.27 -11.33 -1.06
N GLY A 69 7.97 -12.46 -1.12
CA GLY A 69 7.85 -13.43 -2.20
C GLY A 69 6.57 -14.27 -2.12
N GLY A 70 6.35 -15.12 -3.14
CA GLY A 70 5.21 -16.05 -3.18
C GLY A 70 3.94 -15.51 -3.81
N ILE A 71 3.99 -14.29 -4.39
CA ILE A 71 2.88 -13.71 -5.13
C ILE A 71 2.77 -14.38 -6.50
N ARG A 72 1.71 -15.17 -6.69
CA ARG A 72 1.34 -15.72 -8.00
C ARG A 72 0.66 -14.67 -8.87
N SER A 73 1.09 -14.56 -10.11
CA SER A 73 0.54 -13.67 -11.13
C SER A 73 0.11 -14.45 -12.37
N TYR A 74 -0.73 -13.82 -13.17
CA TYR A 74 -1.44 -14.39 -14.30
C TYR A 74 -1.27 -13.51 -15.53
N PRO A 75 -1.27 -14.08 -16.74
CA PRO A 75 -1.16 -13.31 -17.97
C PRO A 75 -2.34 -12.33 -18.15
N PRO A 76 -2.17 -11.27 -18.95
CA PRO A 76 -3.18 -10.23 -19.12
C PRO A 76 -4.52 -10.75 -19.67
N GLY A 77 -4.49 -11.84 -20.46
CA GLY A 77 -5.67 -12.47 -21.06
C GLY A 77 -6.57 -13.24 -20.09
N ASP A 78 -6.12 -13.54 -18.87
CA ASP A 78 -6.93 -14.28 -17.90
C ASP A 78 -8.06 -13.40 -17.34
N ALA A 79 -9.30 -13.82 -17.50
CA ALA A 79 -10.46 -13.07 -17.01
C ALA A 79 -10.54 -13.00 -15.47
N THR A 80 -9.98 -14.00 -14.78
CA THR A 80 -10.02 -14.11 -13.32
C THR A 80 -8.61 -14.16 -12.75
N VAL A 81 -8.36 -13.35 -11.72
CA VAL A 81 -7.08 -13.31 -10.99
C VAL A 81 -7.33 -13.78 -9.55
N PRO A 82 -7.10 -15.06 -9.24
CA PRO A 82 -7.18 -15.56 -7.88
C PRO A 82 -6.24 -14.78 -6.93
N PRO A 83 -6.73 -14.31 -5.77
CA PRO A 83 -5.91 -13.51 -4.88
C PRO A 83 -4.92 -14.36 -4.09
N ASN A 84 -3.71 -13.82 -3.94
CA ASN A 84 -2.76 -14.20 -2.91
C ASN A 84 -3.21 -13.53 -1.60
N THR A 85 -3.07 -14.21 -0.47
CA THR A 85 -3.47 -13.66 0.83
C THR A 85 -2.26 -13.51 1.73
N TYR A 86 -1.93 -12.27 2.10
CA TYR A 86 -0.98 -12.00 3.16
C TYR A 86 -1.71 -11.96 4.50
N LYS A 87 -1.31 -12.86 5.42
CA LYS A 87 -1.92 -13.00 6.73
C LYS A 87 -0.86 -13.49 7.72
N ASP A 88 -0.89 -12.99 8.94
CA ASP A 88 -0.03 -13.47 10.03
C ASP A 88 1.47 -13.49 9.64
N GLY A 89 1.91 -12.48 8.88
CA GLY A 89 3.29 -12.33 8.41
C GLY A 89 3.69 -13.21 7.23
N THR A 90 2.77 -13.99 6.66
CA THR A 90 3.06 -14.97 5.61
C THR A 90 2.22 -14.74 4.36
N MET A 91 2.83 -14.93 3.19
CA MET A 91 2.15 -14.91 1.90
C MET A 91 1.59 -16.30 1.55
N HIS A 92 0.27 -16.40 1.44
CA HIS A 92 -0.43 -17.61 1.03
C HIS A 92 -0.83 -17.52 -0.44
N ALA A 93 -0.43 -18.52 -1.22
CA ALA A 93 -0.87 -18.65 -2.60
C ALA A 93 -2.39 -18.87 -2.69
N PRO A 94 -3.03 -18.57 -3.84
CA PRO A 94 -4.45 -18.80 -4.03
C PRO A 94 -4.82 -20.25 -3.74
N SER A 95 -5.85 -20.47 -2.91
CA SER A 95 -6.19 -21.81 -2.41
C SER A 95 -6.45 -22.81 -3.55
N ALA A 96 -5.99 -24.06 -3.37
CA ALA A 96 -6.20 -25.14 -4.33
C ALA A 96 -7.69 -25.50 -4.55
N LEU A 97 -8.59 -25.07 -3.66
CA LEU A 97 -10.04 -25.25 -3.79
C LEU A 97 -10.63 -24.48 -4.99
N ILE A 98 -9.95 -23.44 -5.46
CA ILE A 98 -10.29 -22.74 -6.70
C ILE A 98 -9.97 -23.59 -7.94
N LYS A 99 -9.02 -24.55 -7.88
CA LYS A 99 -8.74 -25.47 -9.01
C LYS A 99 -9.96 -26.29 -9.41
N LYS A 100 -10.86 -26.59 -8.48
CA LYS A 100 -12.10 -27.32 -8.75
C LYS A 100 -13.13 -26.47 -9.51
N PHE A 101 -13.07 -25.14 -9.36
CA PHE A 101 -13.87 -24.17 -10.12
C PHE A 101 -13.28 -23.90 -11.52
N TRP A 102 -11.95 -24.01 -11.68
CA TRP A 102 -11.24 -23.90 -12.97
C TRP A 102 -11.44 -25.10 -13.92
N ASN A 103 -11.91 -26.24 -13.41
CA ASN A 103 -12.27 -27.40 -14.25
C ASN A 103 -13.67 -27.28 -14.89
N ILE A 104 -14.31 -26.10 -14.83
CA ILE A 104 -15.57 -25.82 -15.52
C ILE A 104 -15.27 -25.33 -16.95
N LYS A 105 -15.79 -26.03 -17.94
CA LYS A 105 -15.62 -25.72 -19.38
C LYS A 105 -16.07 -24.28 -19.66
N GLY A 106 -15.12 -23.40 -20.02
CA GLY A 106 -15.38 -21.98 -20.34
C GLY A 106 -14.96 -20.96 -19.27
N ILE A 107 -14.48 -21.38 -18.10
CA ILE A 107 -13.90 -20.50 -17.07
C ILE A 107 -12.51 -21.05 -16.70
N GLY A 108 -11.45 -20.36 -17.12
CA GLY A 108 -10.08 -20.74 -16.74
C GLY A 108 -9.48 -21.93 -17.50
N GLN A 109 -9.98 -22.26 -18.68
CA GLN A 109 -9.44 -23.36 -19.51
C GLN A 109 -8.17 -22.95 -20.29
N GLY A 110 -7.31 -22.12 -19.71
CA GLY A 110 -5.98 -21.82 -20.23
C GLY A 110 -4.95 -22.82 -19.68
N SER A 111 -3.84 -23.04 -20.39
CA SER A 111 -2.67 -23.65 -19.75
C SER A 111 -2.26 -22.79 -18.54
N ASP A 112 -1.87 -23.42 -17.42
CA ASP A 112 -1.41 -22.69 -16.23
C ASP A 112 -0.10 -21.97 -16.56
N ASN A 113 -0.24 -20.80 -17.18
CA ASN A 113 0.84 -19.89 -17.52
C ASN A 113 1.06 -18.90 -16.38
N SER A 114 0.58 -19.20 -15.16
CA SER A 114 0.85 -18.37 -14.00
C SER A 114 2.32 -18.47 -13.60
N ARG A 115 2.85 -17.42 -12.98
CA ARG A 115 4.21 -17.41 -12.44
C ARG A 115 4.28 -16.76 -11.08
N ILE A 116 5.35 -17.04 -10.33
CA ILE A 116 5.64 -16.27 -9.11
C ILE A 116 6.38 -15.00 -9.53
N LEU A 117 5.91 -13.85 -9.06
CA LEU A 117 6.63 -12.60 -9.24
C LEU A 117 7.88 -12.61 -8.34
N PRO A 118 9.08 -12.36 -8.91
CA PRO A 118 10.30 -12.25 -8.12
C PRO A 118 10.25 -11.11 -7.10
N LEU A 119 11.04 -11.23 -6.04
CA LEU A 119 11.37 -10.08 -5.19
C LEU A 119 11.99 -8.95 -6.02
N GLU A 120 11.83 -7.72 -5.55
CA GLU A 120 12.27 -6.49 -6.23
C GLU A 120 11.60 -6.19 -7.58
N THR A 121 10.64 -7.02 -8.02
CA THR A 121 9.84 -6.72 -9.21
C THR A 121 9.03 -5.45 -8.97
N LYS A 122 9.12 -4.51 -9.92
CA LYS A 122 8.37 -3.25 -9.90
C LYS A 122 6.98 -3.45 -10.49
N VAL A 123 5.97 -2.95 -9.80
CA VAL A 123 4.55 -3.11 -10.15
C VAL A 123 3.82 -1.79 -9.94
N TYR A 124 2.67 -1.64 -10.59
CA TYR A 124 1.69 -0.60 -10.29
C TYR A 124 0.47 -1.21 -9.60
N ALA A 125 -0.12 -0.48 -8.65
CA ALA A 125 -1.47 -0.78 -8.19
C ALA A 125 -2.49 -0.24 -9.21
N THR A 126 -3.41 -1.09 -9.66
CA THR A 126 -4.45 -0.72 -10.63
C THR A 126 -5.83 -0.56 -9.99
N LYS A 127 -6.03 -1.22 -8.85
CA LYS A 127 -7.24 -1.09 -8.04
C LYS A 127 -6.92 -1.40 -6.58
N ILE A 128 -7.44 -0.57 -5.69
CA ILE A 128 -7.48 -0.83 -4.24
C ILE A 128 -8.95 -0.96 -3.83
N SER A 129 -9.26 -1.94 -2.99
CA SER A 129 -10.60 -2.14 -2.44
C SER A 129 -10.52 -2.54 -0.98
N LEU A 130 -11.33 -1.90 -0.15
CA LEU A 130 -11.45 -2.14 1.27
C LEU A 130 -12.73 -2.95 1.54
N ASP A 131 -12.58 -4.05 2.27
CA ASP A 131 -13.69 -4.80 2.85
C ASP A 131 -13.55 -4.73 4.37
N ALA A 132 -14.03 -3.62 4.93
CA ALA A 132 -13.96 -3.33 6.36
C ALA A 132 -14.71 -4.36 7.21
N LYS A 133 -15.71 -5.05 6.64
CA LYS A 133 -16.50 -6.08 7.36
C LYS A 133 -15.70 -7.35 7.59
N ASN A 134 -14.78 -7.66 6.69
CA ASN A 134 -13.93 -8.85 6.77
C ASN A 134 -12.46 -8.53 7.06
N ASP A 135 -12.14 -7.28 7.43
CA ASP A 135 -10.78 -6.81 7.69
C ASP A 135 -9.80 -7.09 6.54
N LYS A 136 -10.23 -6.83 5.30
CA LYS A 136 -9.42 -7.06 4.10
C LYS A 136 -9.14 -5.78 3.34
N VAL A 137 -7.90 -5.62 2.89
CA VAL A 137 -7.52 -4.65 1.86
C VAL A 137 -7.00 -5.41 0.65
N THR A 138 -7.56 -5.17 -0.53
CA THR A 138 -7.17 -5.87 -1.76
C THR A 138 -6.48 -4.91 -2.72
N PHE A 139 -5.29 -5.27 -3.16
CA PHE A 139 -4.56 -4.62 -4.24
C PHE A 139 -4.59 -5.50 -5.47
N ASN A 140 -5.15 -4.99 -6.57
CA ASN A 140 -4.83 -5.52 -7.89
C ASN A 140 -3.58 -4.81 -8.40
N ILE A 141 -2.61 -5.59 -8.85
CA ILE A 141 -1.33 -5.10 -9.32
C ILE A 141 -1.05 -5.59 -10.73
N ILE A 142 -0.25 -4.84 -11.46
CA ILE A 142 0.29 -5.20 -12.77
C ILE A 142 1.79 -4.90 -12.81
N GLU A 143 2.56 -5.72 -13.50
CA GLU A 143 3.99 -5.46 -13.70
C GLU A 143 4.24 -4.10 -14.37
N CYS A 144 5.19 -3.33 -13.83
CA CYS A 144 5.73 -2.18 -14.52
C CYS A 144 6.82 -2.67 -15.50
N ASP A 145 6.41 -3.16 -16.67
CA ASP A 145 7.34 -3.68 -17.68
C ASP A 145 8.45 -2.65 -18.02
N SER A 146 8.12 -1.36 -18.15
CA SER A 146 9.08 -0.28 -18.41
C SER A 146 10.07 -0.05 -17.27
N CYS A 147 9.64 -0.21 -16.00
CA CYS A 147 10.51 -0.05 -14.84
C CYS A 147 11.45 -1.25 -14.65
N ASN A 148 11.04 -2.43 -15.12
CA ASN A 148 11.77 -3.68 -14.96
C ASN A 148 12.76 -3.96 -16.10
N GLY A 149 12.85 -3.07 -17.11
CA GLY A 149 13.81 -3.20 -18.22
C GLY A 149 13.57 -4.43 -19.09
N VAL A 150 12.33 -4.92 -19.18
CA VAL A 150 12.03 -6.14 -19.94
C VAL A 150 12.01 -5.86 -21.44
N GLN A 151 12.60 -6.77 -22.22
CA GLN A 151 12.63 -6.69 -23.69
C GLN A 151 11.25 -6.87 -24.33
N ARG A 152 10.37 -7.65 -23.68
CA ARG A 152 9.01 -7.89 -24.12
C ARG A 152 8.04 -7.64 -22.97
N PRO A 153 7.09 -6.70 -23.10
CA PRO A 153 6.07 -6.47 -22.09
C PRO A 153 5.32 -7.77 -21.81
N SER A 154 5.19 -8.10 -20.54
CA SER A 154 4.50 -9.32 -20.11
C SER A 154 3.19 -9.00 -19.40
N SER A 155 3.10 -7.81 -18.77
CA SER A 155 1.88 -7.27 -18.19
C SER A 155 1.15 -8.29 -17.30
N TYR A 156 1.90 -9.13 -16.59
CA TYR A 156 1.27 -10.07 -15.67
C TYR A 156 0.62 -9.27 -14.56
N LYS A 157 -0.54 -9.77 -14.15
CA LYS A 157 -1.37 -9.16 -13.13
C LYS A 157 -1.57 -10.11 -11.96
N SER A 158 -1.75 -9.55 -10.78
CA SER A 158 -1.99 -10.31 -9.56
C SER A 158 -2.97 -9.57 -8.67
N ALA A 159 -3.58 -10.30 -7.74
CA ALA A 159 -4.34 -9.74 -6.66
C ALA A 159 -3.67 -10.14 -5.34
N VAL A 160 -3.50 -9.17 -4.44
CA VAL A 160 -2.94 -9.36 -3.10
C VAL A 160 -3.96 -8.87 -2.09
N VAL A 161 -4.43 -9.77 -1.25
CA VAL A 161 -5.33 -9.50 -0.13
C VAL A 161 -4.50 -9.43 1.14
N PHE A 162 -4.50 -8.28 1.78
CA PHE A 162 -4.00 -8.11 3.14
C PHE A 162 -5.15 -8.43 4.08
N GLN A 163 -5.09 -9.60 4.72
CA GLN A 163 -6.04 -10.01 5.73
C GLN A 163 -5.52 -9.56 7.09
N PHE A 164 -6.18 -8.57 7.67
CA PHE A 164 -5.89 -8.10 9.02
C PHE A 164 -6.63 -8.95 10.05
N THR A 165 -6.20 -8.85 11.31
CA THR A 165 -6.93 -9.44 12.43
C THR A 165 -8.32 -8.82 12.54
N LYS A 166 -9.26 -9.56 13.13
CA LYS A 166 -10.64 -9.09 13.31
C LYS A 166 -10.70 -7.72 14.00
N ASP A 167 -11.51 -6.83 13.44
CA ASP A 167 -11.78 -5.45 13.87
C ASP A 167 -10.52 -4.57 13.91
N TYR A 168 -9.50 -4.87 13.10
CA TYR A 168 -8.28 -4.06 13.02
C TYR A 168 -8.51 -2.81 12.19
N LEU A 169 -9.20 -2.91 11.05
CA LEU A 169 -9.38 -1.79 10.13
C LEU A 169 -10.29 -0.68 10.70
N SER A 170 -11.08 -0.99 11.74
CA SER A 170 -11.89 0.00 12.46
C SER A 170 -11.13 0.73 13.57
N LYS A 171 -9.93 0.26 13.94
CA LYS A 171 -9.15 0.79 15.07
C LYS A 171 -7.80 1.37 14.64
N ALA A 172 -7.20 0.78 13.61
CA ALA A 172 -5.90 1.18 13.11
C ALA A 172 -5.98 2.49 12.33
N ASP A 173 -4.94 3.31 12.44
CA ASP A 173 -4.79 4.44 11.55
C ASP A 173 -4.23 4.01 10.17
N ALA A 174 -4.32 4.92 9.21
CA ALA A 174 -3.85 4.68 7.85
C ALA A 174 -2.33 4.39 7.76
N SER A 175 -1.52 4.89 8.72
CA SER A 175 -0.08 4.63 8.75
C SER A 175 0.21 3.19 9.13
N GLN A 176 -0.48 2.66 10.15
CA GLN A 176 -0.29 1.27 10.57
C GLN A 176 -0.68 0.27 9.46
N ILE A 177 -1.78 0.56 8.76
CA ILE A 177 -2.24 -0.25 7.62
C ILE A 177 -1.21 -0.17 6.49
N LYS A 178 -0.68 1.02 6.22
CA LYS A 178 0.38 1.23 5.22
C LYS A 178 1.66 0.48 5.57
N ASP A 179 2.06 0.45 6.84
CA ASP A 179 3.27 -0.25 7.27
C ASP A 179 3.16 -1.75 6.97
N VAL A 180 2.00 -2.37 7.23
CA VAL A 180 1.73 -3.76 6.87
C VAL A 180 1.75 -3.97 5.35
N ILE A 181 1.12 -3.07 4.59
CA ILE A 181 1.14 -3.15 3.11
C ILE A 181 2.58 -3.07 2.58
N SER A 182 3.41 -2.20 3.17
CA SER A 182 4.79 -1.96 2.74
C SER A 182 5.73 -3.15 2.97
N LEU A 183 5.36 -4.09 3.85
CA LEU A 183 6.08 -5.37 4.00
C LEU A 183 6.00 -6.23 2.72
N VAL A 184 4.94 -6.05 1.93
CA VAL A 184 4.70 -6.81 0.69
C VAL A 184 4.90 -5.95 -0.55
N LEU A 185 4.31 -4.75 -0.56
CA LEU A 185 4.31 -3.78 -1.65
C LEU A 185 4.87 -2.45 -1.16
N GLY A 186 6.20 -2.35 -1.11
CA GLY A 186 6.89 -1.14 -0.67
C GLY A 186 7.00 -0.09 -1.79
N PRO A 187 7.26 1.19 -1.48
CA PRO A 187 7.56 2.18 -2.50
C PRO A 187 8.88 1.86 -3.22
N ASP A 188 8.99 2.21 -4.50
CA ASP A 188 10.27 2.17 -5.21
C ASP A 188 11.19 3.31 -4.77
N THR A 189 12.13 3.00 -3.89
CA THR A 189 13.13 3.96 -3.41
C THR A 189 14.34 4.08 -4.34
N SER A 190 14.44 3.23 -5.38
CA SER A 190 15.56 3.28 -6.33
C SER A 190 15.54 4.55 -7.21
N GLY A 191 14.38 5.18 -7.37
CA GLY A 191 14.23 6.48 -8.04
C GLY A 191 14.53 7.70 -7.16
N GLN A 192 14.61 7.55 -5.84
CA GLN A 192 14.95 8.65 -4.92
C GLN A 192 16.46 9.00 -4.96
N GLN A 193 17.26 8.21 -5.67
CA GLN A 193 18.63 8.58 -6.05
C GLN A 193 18.72 9.31 -7.40
N GLN A 194 17.62 9.46 -8.15
CA GLN A 194 17.65 10.04 -9.51
C GLN A 194 16.69 11.21 -9.76
N GLN A 195 15.97 11.70 -8.74
CA GLN A 195 15.25 12.99 -8.80
C GLN A 195 15.88 14.11 -7.96
N ALA A 196 17.08 13.90 -7.40
CA ALA A 196 17.89 14.97 -6.81
C ALA A 196 18.97 15.53 -7.77
N GLN A 197 18.90 15.25 -9.08
CA GLN A 197 20.01 15.59 -9.99
C GLN A 197 19.62 16.25 -11.33
N THR A 198 18.47 16.93 -11.43
CA THR A 198 18.12 17.73 -12.63
C THR A 198 17.71 19.18 -12.38
N GLN A 199 17.96 19.74 -11.21
CA GLN A 199 17.97 21.19 -11.03
C GLN A 199 19.17 21.65 -10.22
N GLN A 200 20.33 21.71 -10.87
CA GLN A 200 21.37 22.65 -10.48
C GLN A 200 22.33 22.87 -11.64
N GLN A 201 21.95 23.79 -12.51
CA GLN A 201 22.92 24.51 -13.33
C GLN A 201 22.76 26.01 -13.04
N GLN A 202 23.87 26.57 -12.54
CA GLN A 202 24.20 27.98 -12.33
C GLN A 202 23.65 28.71 -11.08
N ALA A 203 24.46 28.75 -10.02
CA ALA A 203 25.27 29.91 -9.61
C ALA A 203 26.01 29.61 -8.28
N PRO A 204 27.18 30.22 -8.02
CA PRO A 204 27.98 29.96 -6.82
C PRO A 204 27.52 30.87 -5.67
N ASP A 205 27.34 30.35 -4.46
CA ASP A 205 28.11 30.77 -3.28
C ASP A 205 27.74 29.95 -2.04
N GLN A 206 28.69 29.91 -1.09
CA GLN A 206 28.66 29.18 0.16
C GLN A 206 27.43 29.49 1.04
N SER A 207 26.84 28.44 1.61
CA SER A 207 26.23 28.48 2.95
C SER A 207 26.33 27.09 3.56
N ALA A 208 27.05 26.98 4.68
CA ALA A 208 27.18 25.74 5.43
C ALA A 208 25.79 25.20 5.85
N PRO A 209 25.54 23.88 5.75
CA PRO A 209 24.28 23.33 6.23
C PRO A 209 24.19 23.49 7.76
N ALA A 210 23.02 23.93 8.22
CA ALA A 210 22.67 24.01 9.63
C ALA A 210 22.88 22.65 10.33
N PRO A 211 23.22 22.63 11.63
CA PRO A 211 23.50 21.38 12.36
C PRO A 211 22.30 20.44 12.30
N GLN A 212 22.51 19.24 11.75
CA GLN A 212 21.51 18.19 11.64
C GLN A 212 21.46 17.41 12.96
N THR A 213 20.36 17.51 13.70
CA THR A 213 20.16 16.80 14.97
C THR A 213 19.59 15.40 14.72
N ILE A 214 20.22 14.37 15.29
CA ILE A 214 19.70 12.99 15.29
C ILE A 214 18.64 12.82 16.38
N GLN A 215 17.53 12.18 16.04
CA GLN A 215 16.41 11.94 16.96
C GLN A 215 16.13 10.44 17.11
N LEU A 216 15.64 10.04 18.28
CA LEU A 216 15.15 8.67 18.52
C LEU A 216 14.06 8.31 17.48
N GLY A 217 14.10 7.08 16.98
CA GLY A 217 13.13 6.56 16.02
C GLY A 217 13.46 6.84 14.54
N GLN A 218 14.47 7.66 14.23
CA GLN A 218 14.93 7.88 12.85
C GLN A 218 15.42 6.58 12.21
N THR A 219 15.23 6.42 10.90
CA THR A 219 15.74 5.23 10.19
C THR A 219 17.23 5.34 9.90
N ILE A 220 17.86 4.19 9.65
CA ILE A 220 19.25 4.13 9.19
C ILE A 220 19.49 5.04 7.98
N ASP A 221 18.57 5.06 7.02
CA ASP A 221 18.71 5.87 5.81
C ASP A 221 18.60 7.37 6.10
N GLN A 222 17.73 7.77 7.04
CA GLN A 222 17.64 9.16 7.49
C GLN A 222 18.93 9.62 8.17
N VAL A 223 19.52 8.76 9.00
CA VAL A 223 20.80 9.04 9.65
C VAL A 223 21.93 9.14 8.61
N LYS A 224 21.96 8.23 7.63
CA LYS A 224 22.94 8.30 6.53
C LYS A 224 22.76 9.52 5.65
N ALA A 225 21.53 9.96 5.43
CA ALA A 225 21.25 11.19 4.70
C ALA A 225 21.72 12.43 5.48
N ALA A 226 21.59 12.42 6.81
CA ALA A 226 21.99 13.54 7.66
C ALA A 226 23.50 13.62 7.92
N LEU A 227 24.16 12.48 8.17
CA LEU A 227 25.56 12.41 8.60
C LEU A 227 26.52 11.79 7.58
N GLY A 228 25.98 11.29 6.46
CA GLY A 228 26.75 10.52 5.49
C GLY A 228 26.95 9.06 5.90
N GLN A 229 27.92 8.40 5.27
CA GLN A 229 28.25 7.00 5.58
C GLN A 229 29.05 6.91 6.89
N PRO A 230 28.77 5.92 7.76
CA PRO A 230 29.56 5.70 8.97
C PRO A 230 30.96 5.19 8.64
N GLY A 231 31.94 5.51 9.47
CA GLY A 231 33.30 4.98 9.36
C GLY A 231 33.40 3.50 9.74
N LYS A 232 32.48 3.01 10.59
CA LYS A 232 32.41 1.58 10.96
C LYS A 232 30.97 1.16 11.23
N ILE A 233 30.62 -0.05 10.80
CA ILE A 233 29.34 -0.70 11.07
C ILE A 233 29.59 -1.97 11.87
N VAL A 234 28.83 -2.17 12.94
CA VAL A 234 28.75 -3.42 13.69
C VAL A 234 27.33 -3.93 13.59
N ASP A 235 27.13 -5.04 12.88
CA ASP A 235 25.83 -5.65 12.66
C ASP A 235 25.65 -6.87 13.57
N LEU A 236 24.62 -6.84 14.44
CA LEU A 236 24.23 -7.92 15.34
C LEU A 236 22.79 -8.40 15.04
N GLY A 237 22.30 -8.22 13.81
CA GLY A 237 20.96 -8.56 13.37
C GLY A 237 19.94 -7.49 13.75
N GLN A 238 19.10 -7.75 14.76
CA GLN A 238 18.08 -6.78 15.19
C GLN A 238 18.69 -5.49 15.76
N LYS A 239 19.95 -5.55 16.21
CA LYS A 239 20.71 -4.40 16.72
C LYS A 239 21.88 -4.12 15.80
N GLN A 240 22.01 -2.87 15.35
CA GLN A 240 23.13 -2.42 14.52
C GLN A 240 23.75 -1.18 15.17
N ILE A 241 25.08 -1.04 15.09
CA ILE A 241 25.81 0.10 15.68
C ILE A 241 26.65 0.74 14.59
N TYR A 242 26.39 2.01 14.33
CA TYR A 242 27.11 2.79 13.33
C TYR A 242 27.99 3.82 14.04
N VAL A 243 29.28 3.78 13.73
CA VAL A 243 30.29 4.67 14.30
C VAL A 243 30.68 5.70 13.24
N TYR A 244 30.40 6.95 13.56
CA TYR A 244 30.87 8.14 12.86
C TYR A 244 32.10 8.71 13.59
N LYS A 245 32.72 9.74 13.02
CA LYS A 245 33.96 10.33 13.55
C LYS A 245 33.84 10.73 15.02
N ASP A 246 32.72 11.35 15.40
CA ASP A 246 32.50 11.91 16.74
C ASP A 246 31.20 11.40 17.40
N LEU A 247 30.59 10.33 16.86
CA LEU A 247 29.25 9.88 17.26
C LEU A 247 29.07 8.38 17.03
N LYS A 248 28.40 7.69 17.95
CA LYS A 248 28.00 6.29 17.81
C LYS A 248 26.48 6.19 17.93
N ILE A 249 25.85 5.67 16.90
CA ILE A 249 24.40 5.50 16.84
C ILE A 249 24.07 4.02 16.94
N THR A 250 23.18 3.67 17.86
CA THR A 250 22.63 2.33 17.98
C THR A 250 21.24 2.30 17.35
N PHE A 251 21.02 1.33 16.47
CA PHE A 251 19.74 1.01 15.88
C PHE A 251 19.19 -0.27 16.48
N VAL A 252 17.89 -0.30 16.72
CA VAL A 252 17.13 -1.52 17.04
C VAL A 252 15.97 -1.59 16.05
N ASN A 253 15.83 -2.72 15.35
CA ASN A 253 14.84 -2.91 14.29
C ASN A 253 14.88 -1.80 13.22
N GLY A 254 16.09 -1.39 12.84
CA GLY A 254 16.31 -0.38 11.80
C GLY A 254 16.03 1.08 12.20
N LYS A 255 15.74 1.35 13.48
CA LYS A 255 15.46 2.69 14.01
C LYS A 255 16.43 3.10 15.11
N VAL A 256 16.78 4.39 15.18
CA VAL A 256 17.65 4.96 16.22
C VAL A 256 17.05 4.66 17.59
N ALA A 257 17.78 3.90 18.39
CA ALA A 257 17.44 3.57 19.76
C ALA A 257 18.30 4.34 20.76
N ASP A 258 19.54 4.70 20.39
CA ASP A 258 20.48 5.39 21.26
C ASP A 258 21.56 6.13 20.46
N VAL A 259 22.11 7.21 21.02
CA VAL A 259 23.16 8.04 20.43
C VAL A 259 24.18 8.41 21.52
N GLN A 260 25.46 8.13 21.28
CA GLN A 260 26.57 8.34 22.21
C GLN A 260 27.74 9.06 21.57
#